data_AF-A0AAU7Z2H9-F1
#
_entry.id   AF-A0AAU7Z2H9-F1
#
_cell.length_a   1.000
_cell.length_b   1.000
_cell.length_c   1.000
_cell.angle_alpha   90.00
_cell.angle_beta   90.00
_cell.angle_gamma   90.00
#
_symmetry.space_group_name_H-M   'P 1'
#
loop_
_entity.id
_entity.type
_entity.pdbx_description
1 polymer ?
#
loop_
_entity_poly.entity_id
_entity_poly.type
_entity_poly.pdbx_seq_one_letter_code
_entity_poly.pdbx_strand_id
1 'polypeptide(L)'
;MPHFILFTLIVVAGTGGELCVSRAMKVVGEAPSLRPAEVAKVILRALRVPWMWLGGGMMAVAFFALLVALSIYDVSFVVPVTALSYVAGAFGGVVFLREHVDFQRWIGVLLVAIGVTLVFLGKN
;
A
#
# COMPACT_ATOMS: atom_id res chain seq x y z
N MET A 1 8.44 -10.70 20.38
CA MET A 1 7.16 -11.07 19.71
C MET A 1 6.28 -9.88 19.26
N PRO A 2 6.35 -8.64 19.79
CA PRO A 2 5.51 -7.54 19.26
C PRO A 2 5.97 -7.00 17.90
N HIS A 3 7.18 -7.33 17.47
CA HIS A 3 7.81 -6.82 16.25
C HIS A 3 7.03 -7.22 14.98
N PHE A 4 6.67 -8.50 14.83
CA PHE A 4 5.93 -8.99 13.66
C PHE A 4 4.53 -8.38 13.55
N ILE A 5 3.87 -8.09 14.68
CA ILE A 5 2.51 -7.53 14.72
C ILE A 5 2.49 -6.14 14.09
N LEU A 6 3.47 -5.29 14.42
CA LEU A 6 3.61 -3.96 13.84
C LEU A 6 3.81 -4.02 12.32
N PHE A 7 4.70 -4.88 11.85
CA PHE A 7 4.95 -5.02 10.42
C PHE A 7 3.76 -5.59 9.64
N THR A 8 3.11 -6.62 10.17
CA THR A 8 1.89 -7.16 9.57
C THR A 8 0.78 -6.10 9.56
N LEU A 9 0.64 -5.31 10.63
CA LEU A 9 -0.32 -4.21 10.68
C LEU A 9 -0.01 -3.14 9.62
N ILE A 10 1.25 -2.70 9.48
CA ILE A 10 1.67 -1.73 8.47
C ILE A 10 1.33 -2.24 7.07
N VAL A 11 1.67 -3.51 6.79
CA VAL A 11 1.44 -4.11 5.48
C VAL A 11 -0.05 -4.25 5.20
N VAL A 12 -0.84 -4.79 6.12
CA VAL A 12 -2.29 -5.00 5.92
C VAL A 12 -3.04 -3.68 5.86
N ALA A 13 -2.74 -2.73 6.75
CA ALA A 13 -3.36 -1.41 6.74
C ALA A 13 -2.94 -0.59 5.51
N GLY A 14 -1.67 -0.63 5.14
CA GLY A 14 -1.15 0.11 3.98
C GLY A 14 -1.73 -0.42 2.67
N THR A 15 -1.65 -1.74 2.45
CA THR A 15 -2.19 -2.37 1.24
C THR A 15 -3.70 -2.30 1.20
N GLY A 16 -4.39 -2.57 2.31
CA GLY A 16 -5.84 -2.37 2.41
C GLY A 16 -6.25 -0.93 2.10
N GLY A 17 -5.50 0.04 2.61
CA GLY A 17 -5.70 1.47 2.33
C GLY A 17 -5.54 1.80 0.85
N GLU A 18 -4.46 1.36 0.21
CA GLU A 18 -4.24 1.51 -1.24
C GLU A 18 -5.37 0.89 -2.06
N LEU A 19 -5.82 -0.31 -1.71
CA LEU A 19 -6.91 -0.98 -2.43
C LEU A 19 -8.24 -0.24 -2.27
N CYS A 20 -8.53 0.26 -1.07
CA CYS A 20 -9.71 1.08 -0.80
C CYS A 20 -9.70 2.37 -1.64
N VAL A 21 -8.57 3.08 -1.66
CA VAL A 21 -8.40 4.31 -2.45
C VAL A 21 -8.49 3.99 -3.94
N SER A 22 -7.82 2.94 -4.40
CA SER A 22 -7.82 2.54 -5.81
C SER A 22 -9.22 2.13 -6.27
N ARG A 23 -9.99 1.44 -5.42
CA ARG A 23 -11.41 1.15 -5.66
C ARG A 23 -12.26 2.42 -5.67
N ALA A 24 -12.02 3.35 -4.75
CA ALA A 24 -12.71 4.64 -4.74
C ALA A 24 -12.46 5.42 -6.04
N MET A 25 -11.22 5.47 -6.53
CA MET A 25 -10.88 6.11 -7.81
C MET A 25 -11.62 5.48 -8.99
N LYS A 26 -11.71 4.14 -9.04
CA LYS A 26 -12.50 3.43 -10.06
C LYS A 26 -13.99 3.78 -10.00
N VAL A 27 -14.55 3.98 -8.80
CA VAL A 27 -15.97 4.36 -8.60
C VAL A 27 -16.23 5.82 -8.92
N VAL A 28 -15.28 6.72 -8.64
CA VAL A 28 -15.41 8.17 -8.92
C VAL A 28 -15.39 8.44 -10.43
N GLY A 29 -14.63 7.64 -11.19
CA GLY A 29 -14.46 7.78 -12.64
C GLY A 29 -13.49 8.89 -13.03
N GLU A 30 -13.03 8.86 -14.28
CA GLU A 30 -12.06 9.83 -14.80
C GLU A 30 -12.68 11.21 -15.08
N ALA A 31 -11.88 12.27 -14.91
CA ALA A 31 -12.28 13.61 -15.31
C ALA A 31 -12.32 13.69 -16.86
N PRO A 32 -13.45 14.06 -17.49
CA PRO A 32 -13.53 14.15 -18.95
C PRO A 32 -12.59 15.21 -19.57
N SER A 33 -12.10 16.14 -18.75
CA SER A 33 -11.07 17.11 -19.15
C SER A 33 -10.32 17.63 -17.93
N LEU A 34 -9.04 17.96 -18.08
CA LEU A 34 -8.18 18.56 -17.04
C LEU A 34 -8.50 20.06 -16.80
N ARG A 35 -9.75 20.45 -16.96
CA ARG A 35 -10.20 21.81 -16.64
C ARG A 35 -10.35 21.93 -15.12
N PRO A 36 -9.93 23.06 -14.50
CA PRO A 36 -9.97 23.23 -13.04
C PRO A 36 -11.35 22.93 -12.43
N ALA A 37 -12.43 23.29 -13.13
CA ALA A 37 -13.79 23.04 -12.69
C ALA A 37 -14.19 21.55 -12.70
N GLU A 38 -13.73 20.76 -13.68
CA GLU A 38 -14.01 19.32 -13.77
C GLU A 38 -13.16 18.53 -12.78
N VAL A 39 -11.91 18.95 -12.56
CA VAL A 39 -11.05 18.40 -11.49
C VAL A 39 -11.67 18.65 -10.12
N ALA A 40 -12.16 19.88 -9.85
CA ALA A 40 -12.84 20.20 -8.60
C ALA A 40 -14.08 19.32 -8.37
N LYS A 41 -14.88 19.08 -9.42
CA LYS A 41 -16.05 18.16 -9.34
C LYS A 41 -15.63 16.73 -9.03
N VAL A 42 -14.57 16.23 -9.64
CA VAL A 42 -14.03 14.88 -9.37
C VAL A 42 -13.52 14.78 -7.93
N ILE A 43 -12.82 15.79 -7.42
CA ILE A 43 -12.38 15.85 -6.01
C ILE A 43 -13.58 15.83 -5.07
N LEU A 44 -14.59 16.66 -5.32
CA LEU A 44 -15.83 16.70 -4.53
C LEU A 44 -16.58 15.36 -4.55
N ARG A 45 -16.59 14.66 -5.69
CA ARG A 45 -17.15 13.29 -5.77
C ARG A 45 -16.31 12.30 -4.98
N ALA A 46 -14.98 12.36 -5.08
CA ALA A 46 -14.08 11.49 -4.32
C ALA A 46 -14.25 11.65 -2.81
N LEU A 47 -14.42 12.88 -2.33
CA LEU A 47 -14.70 13.16 -0.91
C LEU A 47 -16.06 12.63 -0.43
N ARG A 48 -17.01 12.36 -1.34
CA ARG A 48 -18.29 11.74 -1.00
C ARG A 48 -18.25 10.22 -1.00
N VAL A 49 -17.15 9.61 -1.45
CA VAL A 49 -17.02 8.14 -1.49
C VAL A 49 -16.53 7.64 -0.13
N PRO A 50 -17.32 6.80 0.59
CA PRO A 50 -16.92 6.30 1.91
C PRO A 50 -15.65 5.45 1.88
N TRP A 51 -15.40 4.74 0.77
CA TRP A 51 -14.16 4.00 0.54
C TRP A 51 -12.91 4.88 0.51
N MET A 52 -13.03 6.15 0.10
CA MET A 52 -11.93 7.11 0.09
C MET A 52 -11.47 7.43 1.52
N TRP A 53 -12.44 7.64 2.42
CA TRP A 53 -12.16 7.90 3.84
C TRP A 53 -11.66 6.66 4.57
N LEU A 54 -12.23 5.49 4.29
CA LEU A 54 -11.75 4.23 4.86
C LEU A 54 -10.31 3.96 4.42
N GLY A 55 -10.01 4.16 3.13
CA GLY A 55 -8.66 4.00 2.60
C GLY A 55 -7.67 4.99 3.21
N GLY A 56 -8.04 6.27 3.30
CA GLY A 56 -7.24 7.29 3.96
C GLY A 56 -6.99 6.99 5.44
N GLY A 57 -8.00 6.51 6.17
CA GLY A 57 -7.86 6.09 7.56
C GLY A 57 -6.90 4.92 7.74
N MET A 58 -7.01 3.89 6.89
CA MET A 58 -6.09 2.75 6.90
C MET A 58 -4.66 3.16 6.54
N MET A 59 -4.48 4.06 5.57
CA MET A 59 -3.17 4.64 5.24
C MET A 59 -2.57 5.43 6.39
N ALA A 60 -3.39 6.22 7.10
CA ALA A 60 -2.94 6.95 8.29
C ALA A 60 -2.47 5.98 9.38
N VAL A 61 -3.23 4.92 9.66
CA VAL A 61 -2.82 3.87 10.61
C VAL A 61 -1.51 3.21 10.18
N ALA A 62 -1.35 2.88 8.91
CA ALA A 62 -0.11 2.31 8.37
C ALA A 62 1.07 3.27 8.54
N PHE A 63 0.86 4.57 8.30
CA PHE A 63 1.87 5.61 8.46
C PHE A 63 2.31 5.78 9.92
N PHE A 64 1.37 5.85 10.87
CA PHE A 64 1.72 5.93 12.29
C PHE A 64 2.42 4.66 12.79
N ALA A 65 1.96 3.48 12.36
CA ALA A 65 2.61 2.22 12.68
C ALA A 65 4.04 2.16 12.11
N LEU A 66 4.25 2.72 10.90
CA LEU A 66 5.58 2.87 10.30
C LEU A 66 6.47 3.82 11.13
N LEU A 67 5.97 4.98 11.54
CA LEU A 67 6.73 5.89 12.40
C LEU A 67 7.14 5.25 13.72
N VAL A 68 6.24 4.49 14.35
CA VAL A 68 6.56 3.71 15.56
C VAL A 68 7.63 2.66 15.26
N ALA A 69 7.56 1.97 14.12
CA ALA A 69 8.59 1.01 13.73
C ALA A 69 9.95 1.70 13.51
N LEU A 70 10.01 2.82 12.80
CA LEU A 70 11.25 3.59 12.64
C LEU A 70 11.79 4.15 13.96
N SER A 71 10.93 4.44 14.92
CA SER A 71 11.35 4.95 16.23
C SER A 71 11.97 3.88 17.14
N ILE A 72 11.73 2.59 16.87
CA ILE A 72 12.13 1.49 17.75
C ILE A 72 13.20 0.60 17.10
N TYR A 73 13.26 0.52 15.76
CA TYR A 73 14.20 -0.33 15.04
C TYR A 73 15.15 0.45 14.15
N ASP A 74 16.35 -0.11 13.97
CA ASP A 74 17.29 0.38 12.97
C ASP A 74 16.69 0.32 11.57
N VAL A 75 16.95 1.37 10.79
CA VAL A 75 16.47 1.53 9.41
C VAL A 75 16.86 0.34 8.53
N SER A 76 18.01 -0.29 8.81
CA SER A 76 18.50 -1.50 8.13
C SER A 76 17.60 -2.72 8.28
N PHE A 77 16.70 -2.75 9.26
CA PHE A 77 15.71 -3.81 9.45
C PHE A 77 14.31 -3.40 8.97
N VAL A 78 13.95 -2.13 9.13
CA VAL A 78 12.64 -1.62 8.70
C VAL A 78 12.52 -1.63 7.18
N VAL A 79 13.57 -1.22 6.46
CA VAL A 79 13.56 -1.11 4.99
C VAL A 79 13.24 -2.44 4.30
N PRO A 80 13.94 -3.56 4.60
CA PRO A 80 13.60 -4.86 4.01
C PRO A 80 12.17 -5.29 4.31
N VAL A 81 11.70 -5.11 5.55
CA VAL A 81 10.36 -5.55 5.93
C VAL A 81 9.28 -4.69 5.26
N THR A 82 9.51 -3.39 5.11
CA THR A 82 8.59 -2.52 4.35
C THR A 82 8.54 -2.89 2.87
N ALA A 83 9.61 -3.46 2.29
CA ALA A 83 9.58 -3.92 0.92
C ALA A 83 8.63 -5.12 0.70
N LEU A 84 8.33 -5.90 1.74
CA LEU A 84 7.28 -6.93 1.68
C LEU A 84 5.88 -6.36 1.44
N SER A 85 5.67 -5.07 1.71
CA SER A 85 4.40 -4.41 1.39
C SER A 85 4.11 -4.40 -0.12
N TYR A 86 5.14 -4.39 -0.98
CA TYR A 86 4.98 -4.54 -2.43
C TYR A 86 4.38 -5.89 -2.83
N VAL A 87 4.79 -6.97 -2.15
CA VAL A 87 4.26 -8.32 -2.36
C VAL A 87 2.78 -8.35 -1.97
N ALA A 88 2.47 -7.85 -0.78
CA ALA A 88 1.10 -7.81 -0.27
C ALA A 88 0.19 -6.89 -1.09
N GLY A 89 0.71 -5.77 -1.60
CA GLY A 89 -0.02 -4.84 -2.47
C GLY A 89 -0.30 -5.44 -3.84
N ALA A 90 0.66 -6.15 -4.43
CA ALA A 90 0.45 -6.89 -5.67
C ALA A 90 -0.61 -7.99 -5.49
N PHE A 91 -0.52 -8.78 -4.42
CA PHE A 91 -1.49 -9.83 -4.12
C PHE A 91 -2.89 -9.26 -3.83
N GLY A 92 -2.95 -8.19 -3.04
CA GLY A 92 -4.18 -7.48 -2.74
C GLY A 92 -4.82 -6.86 -3.99
N GLY A 93 -4.03 -6.36 -4.94
CA GLY A 93 -4.51 -5.84 -6.22
C GLY A 93 -5.17 -6.92 -7.09
N VAL A 94 -4.57 -8.11 -7.15
CA VAL A 94 -5.16 -9.27 -7.87
C VAL A 94 -6.44 -9.74 -7.18
N VAL A 95 -6.43 -9.89 -5.86
CA VAL A 95 -7.56 -10.49 -5.12
C VAL A 95 -8.73 -9.51 -4.98
N PHE A 96 -8.46 -8.25 -4.63
CA PHE A 96 -9.47 -7.27 -4.27
C PHE A 96 -9.93 -6.41 -5.45
N LEU A 97 -9.00 -6.01 -6.32
CA LEU A 97 -9.29 -5.21 -7.50
C LEU A 97 -9.55 -6.05 -8.76
N ARG A 98 -9.30 -7.38 -8.70
CA ARG A 98 -9.38 -8.31 -9.84
C ARG A 98 -8.59 -7.83 -11.06
N GLU A 99 -7.50 -7.10 -10.82
CA GLU A 99 -6.61 -6.70 -11.90
C GLU A 99 -5.78 -7.89 -12.38
N HIS A 100 -5.65 -8.02 -13.70
CA HIS A 100 -4.66 -8.90 -14.28
C HIS A 100 -3.28 -8.29 -14.09
N VAL A 101 -2.55 -8.84 -13.13
CA VAL A 101 -1.16 -8.48 -12.86
C VAL A 101 -0.27 -9.26 -13.83
N ASP A 102 0.45 -8.51 -14.66
CA ASP A 102 1.35 -9.04 -15.67
C ASP A 102 2.50 -9.86 -15.03
N PHE A 103 3.03 -10.83 -15.79
CA PHE A 103 4.15 -11.68 -15.35
C PHE A 103 5.38 -10.85 -14.97
N GLN A 104 5.62 -9.72 -15.64
CA GLN A 104 6.71 -8.81 -15.28
C GLN A 104 6.61 -8.26 -13.85
N ARG A 105 5.40 -7.98 -13.37
CA ARG A 105 5.17 -7.48 -12.01
C ARG A 105 5.38 -8.59 -10.96
N TRP A 106 5.10 -9.85 -11.31
CA TRP A 106 5.44 -11.01 -10.47
C TRP A 106 6.94 -11.25 -10.37
N ILE A 107 7.70 -11.05 -11.45
CA ILE A 107 9.17 -11.10 -11.41
C ILE A 107 9.71 -10.03 -10.44
N GLY A 108 9.19 -8.80 -10.51
CA GLY A 108 9.56 -7.73 -9.58
C GLY A 108 9.27 -8.08 -8.12
N VAL A 109 8.10 -8.66 -7.83
CA VAL A 109 7.71 -9.15 -6.50
C VAL A 109 8.68 -10.23 -6.00
N LEU A 110 9.05 -11.18 -6.85
CA LEU A 110 10.04 -12.23 -6.54
C LEU A 110 11.42 -11.62 -6.25
N LEU A 111 11.86 -10.66 -7.06
CA LEU A 111 13.14 -9.98 -6.88
C LEU A 111 13.20 -9.22 -5.54
N VAL A 112 12.12 -8.54 -5.17
CA VAL A 112 11.99 -7.88 -3.86
C VAL A 112 12.05 -8.91 -2.73
N ALA A 113 11.31 -10.02 -2.83
CA ALA A 113 11.34 -11.08 -1.82
C ALA A 113 12.75 -11.69 -1.64
N ILE A 114 13.47 -11.90 -2.74
CA ILE A 114 14.86 -12.38 -2.72
C ILE A 114 15.77 -11.34 -2.05
N GLY A 115 15.65 -10.06 -2.42
CA GLY A 115 16.42 -8.96 -1.82
C GLY A 115 16.23 -8.85 -0.31
N VAL A 116 14.98 -8.97 0.16
CA VAL A 116 14.67 -8.99 1.60
C VAL A 116 15.31 -10.19 2.30
N THR A 117 15.25 -11.37 1.68
CA THR A 117 15.86 -12.60 2.21
C THR A 117 17.38 -12.46 2.33
N LEU A 118 18.04 -11.88 1.32
CA LEU A 118 19.48 -11.63 1.33
C LEU A 118 19.90 -10.65 2.44
N VAL A 119 19.16 -9.56 2.63
CA VAL A 119 19.46 -8.61 3.72
C VAL A 119 19.29 -9.28 5.10
N PHE A 120 18.30 -10.16 5.24
CA PHE A 120 18.10 -10.93 6.47
C PHE A 120 19.24 -11.92 6.72
N LEU A 121 19.73 -12.57 5.65
CA LEU A 121 20.81 -13.56 5.73
C LEU A 121 22.17 -12.91 6.04
N GLY A 122 22.46 -11.72 5.48
CA GLY A 122 23.72 -11.00 5.70
C GLY A 122 23.85 -10.32 7.08
N LYS A 123 22.78 -10.32 7.89
CA LYS A 123 22.78 -9.80 9.26
C LYS A 123 23.06 -10.90 10.30
N ASN A 124 23.06 -12.17 9.90
CA ASN A 124 23.35 -13.34 10.74
C ASN A 124 24.80 -13.79 10.59
#